data_AF-A0A7S3WMV8-F1
#
_entry.id   AF-A0A7S3WMV8-F1
#
_cell.length_a   1.000
_cell.length_b   1.000
_cell.length_c   1.000
_cell.angle_alpha   90.00
_cell.angle_beta   90.00
_cell.angle_gamma   90.00
#
_symmetry.space_group_name_H-M   'P 1'
#
loop_
_entity.id
_entity.type
_entity.pdbx_description
1 polymer ?
#
loop_
_entity_poly.entity_id
_entity_poly.type
_entity_poly.pdbx_seq_one_letter_code
_entity_poly.pdbx_strand_id
1 'polypeptide(L)'
;GVHAVGQIISAKLMLLGGERVDGHEAVDGDDVDTAPTLAALNEELARRCDDVRVLGIARVTNKFCAHTGCTSREYEYLIPAYCLRPPDPAILKTDVDIGRAITQEAREGDRPLSKEEVERVNAALSILQGTHNFHNFTDAKGPNGPMDKSMQRFIISARVGPQRCMDGVNYVSLLYHGQSFMLHQIRKMTTMVAAAASSAIDNFTLENGAPGNGAPGNGDVSAEESAGHLTTAARTAILYALSKTRVVGIPKAPSCALVLRRCWYKAYEKKKPEGRASLDFADVEAERSTFVEE
;
A
#
# COMPACT_ATOMS: atom_id res chain seq x y z
N GLY A 1 8.54 -10.92 -4.68
CA GLY A 1 8.73 -10.15 -3.45
C GLY A 1 7.50 -9.31 -3.22
N VAL A 2 7.43 -8.13 -3.82
CA VAL A 2 6.16 -7.38 -3.97
C VAL A 2 5.35 -8.01 -5.11
N HIS A 3 4.03 -8.04 -4.99
CA HIS A 3 3.10 -8.53 -6.02
C HIS A 3 2.44 -7.36 -6.75
N ALA A 4 1.85 -7.61 -7.91
CA ALA A 4 1.12 -6.59 -8.65
C ALA A 4 0.01 -7.22 -9.49
N VAL A 5 -1.19 -6.64 -9.40
CA VAL A 5 -2.34 -7.03 -10.21
C VAL A 5 -2.79 -5.92 -11.16
N GLY A 6 -2.32 -4.69 -10.93
CA GLY A 6 -2.54 -3.54 -11.82
C GLY A 6 -1.24 -2.95 -12.35
N GLN A 7 -0.23 -3.79 -12.63
CA GLN A 7 1.00 -3.34 -13.26
C GLN A 7 0.72 -2.92 -14.71
N ILE A 8 1.29 -1.80 -15.13
CA ILE A 8 1.18 -1.30 -16.51
C ILE A 8 2.59 -1.07 -17.07
N ILE A 9 2.82 -1.64 -18.25
CA ILE A 9 4.05 -1.44 -19.04
C ILE A 9 3.71 -0.82 -20.39
N SER A 10 4.68 -0.15 -20.99
CA SER A 10 4.57 0.38 -22.36
C SER A 10 5.71 -0.15 -23.20
N ALA A 11 5.39 -0.74 -24.36
CA ALA A 11 6.37 -1.29 -25.28
C ALA A 11 5.94 -1.02 -26.74
N LYS A 12 6.91 -1.07 -27.66
CA LYS A 12 6.65 -1.10 -29.10
C LYS A 12 6.68 -2.55 -29.55
N LEU A 13 5.56 -3.05 -30.06
CA LEU A 13 5.36 -4.44 -30.44
C LEU A 13 4.76 -4.50 -31.85
N MET A 14 5.06 -5.58 -32.56
CA MET A 14 4.31 -5.98 -33.75
C MET A 14 3.09 -6.77 -33.27
N LEU A 15 1.88 -6.38 -33.69
CA LEU A 15 0.66 -7.08 -33.32
C LEU A 15 0.40 -8.24 -34.28
N LEU A 16 0.09 -9.42 -33.74
CA LEU A 16 -0.34 -10.59 -34.50
C LEU A 16 -1.73 -10.32 -35.10
N GLY A 17 -1.94 -10.69 -36.36
CA GLY A 17 -3.20 -10.47 -37.08
C GLY A 17 -3.37 -9.07 -37.66
N GLY A 18 -2.41 -8.16 -37.46
CA GLY A 18 -2.39 -6.83 -38.06
C GLY A 18 -1.91 -6.81 -39.53
N GLU A 19 -2.44 -7.69 -40.38
CA GLU A 19 -2.18 -7.55 -41.82
C GLU A 19 -2.79 -6.23 -42.32
N ARG A 20 -1.97 -5.47 -43.07
CA ARG A 20 -2.40 -4.23 -43.71
C ARG A 20 -3.33 -4.59 -44.86
N VAL A 21 -4.62 -4.28 -44.71
CA VAL A 21 -5.53 -4.21 -45.85
C VAL A 21 -5.11 -2.97 -46.64
N ASP A 22 -4.35 -3.23 -47.71
CA ASP A 22 -3.98 -2.29 -48.77
C ASP A 22 -2.90 -1.26 -48.41
N GLY A 23 -1.93 -1.07 -49.32
CA GLY A 23 -0.77 -0.19 -49.18
C GLY A 23 -1.08 1.31 -49.18
N HIS A 24 -2.14 1.74 -48.50
CA HIS A 24 -2.43 3.12 -48.17
C HIS A 24 -2.21 3.34 -46.68
N GLU A 25 -1.79 4.57 -46.34
CA GLU A 25 -1.52 4.98 -44.96
C GLU A 25 -2.70 4.58 -44.09
N ALA A 26 -2.41 3.84 -43.02
CA ALA A 26 -3.42 3.47 -42.04
C ALA A 26 -4.14 4.75 -41.64
N VAL A 27 -5.45 4.78 -41.87
CA VAL A 27 -6.33 5.63 -41.07
C VAL A 27 -5.92 5.34 -39.62
N ASP A 28 -5.68 6.37 -38.82
CA ASP A 28 -5.37 6.32 -37.39
C ASP A 28 -6.52 5.68 -36.56
N GLY A 29 -7.16 4.63 -37.07
CA GLY A 29 -8.23 3.87 -36.45
C GLY A 29 -7.66 2.88 -35.43
N ASP A 30 -8.30 2.86 -34.27
CA ASP A 30 -7.94 2.06 -33.11
C ASP A 30 -8.53 0.63 -33.12
N ASP A 31 -9.26 0.24 -34.17
CA ASP A 31 -9.85 -1.10 -34.39
C ASP A 31 -8.80 -2.15 -34.84
N VAL A 32 -7.68 -2.26 -34.12
CA VAL A 32 -6.79 -3.42 -34.29
C VAL A 32 -7.09 -4.41 -33.19
N ASP A 33 -7.53 -5.60 -33.60
CA ASP A 33 -7.76 -6.72 -32.70
C ASP A 33 -6.45 -7.08 -31.98
N THR A 34 -6.42 -6.88 -30.67
CA THR A 34 -5.26 -7.22 -29.82
C THR A 34 -5.36 -8.63 -29.24
N ALA A 35 -6.50 -9.31 -29.38
CA ALA A 35 -6.75 -10.62 -28.78
C ALA A 35 -5.75 -11.70 -29.24
N PRO A 36 -5.36 -11.80 -30.52
CA PRO A 36 -4.36 -12.80 -30.95
C PRO A 36 -3.00 -12.57 -30.28
N THR A 37 -2.60 -11.31 -30.11
CA THR A 37 -1.34 -10.95 -29.45
C THR A 37 -1.39 -11.26 -27.95
N LEU A 38 -2.52 -10.92 -27.30
CA LEU A 38 -2.76 -11.20 -25.88
C LEU A 38 -2.69 -12.71 -25.60
N ALA A 39 -3.39 -13.52 -26.41
CA ALA A 39 -3.40 -14.97 -26.28
C ALA A 39 -2.00 -15.57 -26.45
N ALA A 40 -1.27 -15.16 -27.49
CA ALA A 40 0.10 -15.66 -27.72
C ALA A 40 1.07 -15.30 -26.59
N LEU A 41 0.96 -14.09 -26.02
CA LEU A 41 1.77 -13.69 -24.86
C LEU A 41 1.46 -14.54 -23.64
N ASN A 42 0.18 -14.77 -23.34
CA ASN A 42 -0.22 -15.59 -22.19
C ASN A 42 0.15 -17.06 -22.37
N GLU A 43 0.07 -17.60 -23.58
CA GLU A 43 0.52 -18.97 -23.85
C GLU A 43 2.03 -19.14 -23.60
N GLU A 44 2.83 -18.17 -24.04
CA GLU A 44 4.27 -18.17 -23.77
C GLU A 44 4.59 -18.01 -22.28
N LEU A 45 3.84 -17.15 -21.58
CA LEU A 45 4.01 -16.93 -20.14
C LEU A 45 3.62 -18.18 -19.35
N ALA A 46 2.48 -18.82 -19.64
CA ALA A 46 2.04 -20.04 -18.99
C ALA A 46 3.04 -21.21 -19.16
N ARG A 47 3.79 -21.25 -20.28
CA ARG A 47 4.88 -22.21 -20.47
C ARG A 47 6.09 -21.98 -19.55
N ARG A 48 6.21 -20.80 -18.93
CA ARG A 48 7.37 -20.37 -18.13
C ARG A 48 7.03 -20.11 -16.66
N CYS A 49 5.82 -19.64 -16.36
CA CYS A 49 5.39 -19.21 -15.04
C CYS A 49 3.86 -19.07 -14.97
N ASP A 50 3.24 -19.61 -13.92
CA ASP A 50 1.79 -19.50 -13.69
C ASP A 50 1.39 -18.18 -12.99
N ASP A 51 2.36 -17.50 -12.35
CA ASP A 51 2.16 -16.30 -11.54
C ASP A 51 2.22 -14.98 -12.33
N VAL A 52 2.32 -15.04 -13.67
CA VAL A 52 2.43 -13.86 -14.53
C VAL A 52 1.46 -13.97 -15.70
N ARG A 53 0.58 -12.97 -15.81
CA ARG A 53 -0.43 -12.89 -16.88
C ARG A 53 -0.51 -11.48 -17.44
N VAL A 54 -0.74 -11.37 -18.74
CA VAL A 54 -1.14 -10.13 -19.41
C VAL A 54 -2.65 -10.13 -19.45
N LEU A 55 -3.29 -9.16 -18.77
CA LEU A 55 -4.75 -9.09 -18.70
C LEU A 55 -5.35 -8.34 -19.89
N GLY A 56 -4.64 -7.36 -20.44
CA GLY A 56 -5.14 -6.56 -21.55
C GLY A 56 -4.06 -5.78 -22.27
N ILE A 57 -4.36 -5.36 -23.50
CA ILE A 57 -3.48 -4.56 -24.36
C ILE A 57 -4.27 -3.40 -24.92
N ALA A 58 -3.77 -2.18 -24.73
CA ALA A 58 -4.33 -0.97 -25.30
C ALA A 58 -3.27 -0.27 -26.18
N ARG A 59 -3.67 0.14 -27.40
CA ARG A 59 -2.82 0.97 -28.25
C ARG A 59 -2.77 2.40 -27.72
N VAL A 60 -1.59 2.98 -27.76
CA VAL A 60 -1.29 4.33 -27.24
C VAL A 60 -0.52 5.14 -28.27
N THR A 61 -0.41 6.45 -28.04
CA THR A 61 0.39 7.32 -28.91
C THR A 61 1.89 7.01 -28.76
N ASN A 62 2.67 7.30 -29.80
CA ASN A 62 4.12 7.03 -29.82
C ASN A 62 4.92 7.70 -28.69
N LYS A 63 4.39 8.78 -28.10
CA LYS A 63 5.03 9.52 -27.00
C LYS A 63 4.60 9.03 -25.61
N PHE A 64 3.64 8.12 -25.53
CA PHE A 64 3.19 7.58 -24.25
C PHE A 64 4.31 6.78 -23.58
N CYS A 65 4.44 6.94 -22.27
CA CYS A 65 5.35 6.17 -21.43
C CYS A 65 4.62 5.81 -20.14
N ALA A 66 4.48 4.51 -19.85
CA ALA A 66 3.75 4.03 -18.68
C ALA A 66 4.36 4.54 -17.36
N HIS A 67 5.67 4.75 -17.32
CA HIS A 67 6.37 5.23 -16.12
C HIS A 67 6.09 6.72 -15.84
N THR A 68 6.37 7.59 -16.81
CA THR A 68 6.27 9.04 -16.64
C THR A 68 4.83 9.56 -16.79
N GLY A 69 3.97 8.82 -17.50
CA GLY A 69 2.55 9.15 -17.65
C GLY A 69 1.68 8.79 -16.45
N CYS A 70 2.16 7.93 -15.54
CA CYS A 70 1.38 7.49 -14.39
C CYS A 70 1.25 8.62 -13.35
N THR A 71 0.01 9.00 -13.06
CA THR A 71 -0.35 10.13 -12.20
C THR A 71 -0.49 9.77 -10.72
N SER A 72 -0.95 8.56 -10.41
CA SER A 72 -1.06 8.05 -9.05
C SER A 72 -1.13 6.52 -9.05
N ARG A 73 -0.85 5.90 -7.90
CA ARG A 73 -0.86 4.45 -7.73
C ARG A 73 -1.63 4.07 -6.47
N GLU A 74 -2.33 2.95 -6.55
CA GLU A 74 -3.00 2.32 -5.41
C GLU A 74 -2.30 1.03 -5.04
N TYR A 75 -1.97 0.90 -3.76
CA TYR A 75 -1.37 -0.29 -3.18
C TYR A 75 -2.26 -0.82 -2.07
N GLU A 76 -2.18 -2.12 -1.86
CA GLU A 76 -2.74 -2.83 -0.72
C GLU A 76 -1.59 -3.49 0.04
N TYR A 77 -1.59 -3.34 1.35
CA TYR A 77 -0.75 -4.12 2.23
C TYR A 77 -1.63 -5.04 3.07
N LEU A 78 -1.49 -6.35 2.89
CA LEU A 78 -2.26 -7.34 3.64
C LEU A 78 -1.54 -7.67 4.96
N ILE A 79 -2.09 -7.24 6.08
CA ILE A 79 -1.48 -7.44 7.40
C ILE A 79 -2.39 -8.33 8.26
N PRO A 80 -1.84 -9.30 9.02
CA PRO A 80 -2.65 -10.02 10.00
C PRO A 80 -3.28 -9.04 11.01
N ALA A 81 -4.56 -9.22 11.32
CA ALA A 81 -5.34 -8.31 12.15
C ALA A 81 -4.73 -8.16 13.55
N TYR A 82 -4.18 -9.25 14.09
CA TYR A 82 -3.51 -9.25 15.39
C TYR A 82 -2.29 -8.31 15.45
N CYS A 83 -1.62 -7.99 14.34
CA CYS A 83 -0.50 -7.03 14.33
C CYS A 83 -0.93 -5.58 14.62
N LEU A 84 -2.24 -5.31 14.66
CA LEU A 84 -2.82 -3.98 14.90
C LEU A 84 -3.48 -3.89 16.29
N ARG A 85 -3.28 -4.90 17.14
CA ARG A 85 -3.76 -4.96 18.51
C ARG A 85 -2.60 -4.85 19.49
N PRO A 86 -2.82 -4.30 20.69
CA PRO A 86 -1.84 -4.40 21.75
C PRO A 86 -1.61 -5.88 22.09
N PRO A 87 -0.34 -6.31 22.25
CA PRO A 87 -0.04 -7.63 22.79
C PRO A 87 -0.42 -7.67 24.28
N ASP A 88 -0.61 -8.86 24.83
CA ASP A 88 -0.77 -9.01 26.29
C ASP A 88 0.41 -8.36 27.02
N PRO A 89 0.17 -7.42 27.97
CA PRO A 89 1.21 -6.80 28.79
C PRO A 89 2.11 -7.81 29.51
N ALA A 90 1.64 -9.02 29.78
CA ALA A 90 2.44 -10.09 30.36
C ALA A 90 3.57 -10.52 29.42
N ILE A 91 3.35 -10.59 28.10
CA ILE A 91 4.34 -11.02 27.11
C ILE A 91 5.49 -10.01 27.01
N LEU A 92 5.19 -8.72 27.13
CA LEU A 92 6.19 -7.65 27.08
C LEU A 92 7.19 -7.68 28.25
N LYS A 93 6.87 -8.39 29.33
CA LYS A 93 7.69 -8.48 30.55
C LYS A 93 8.52 -9.77 30.62
N THR A 94 8.54 -10.55 29.55
CA THR A 94 9.22 -11.86 29.53
C THR A 94 10.60 -11.79 28.87
N ASP A 95 11.52 -12.66 29.30
CA ASP A 95 12.87 -12.80 28.72
C ASP A 95 12.90 -13.66 27.43
N VAL A 96 11.74 -14.09 26.92
CA VAL A 96 11.63 -14.86 25.67
C VAL A 96 11.59 -13.94 24.45
N ASP A 97 11.77 -14.53 23.26
CA ASP A 97 11.56 -13.84 21.99
C ASP A 97 10.12 -13.31 21.91
N ILE A 98 9.97 -12.02 22.20
CA ILE A 98 8.70 -11.28 22.24
C ILE A 98 7.97 -11.45 20.90
N GLY A 99 8.68 -11.45 19.77
CA GLY A 99 8.06 -11.59 18.45
C GLY A 99 7.40 -12.95 18.27
N ARG A 100 8.06 -14.02 18.73
CA ARG A 100 7.49 -15.38 18.69
C ARG A 100 6.32 -15.54 19.66
N ALA A 101 6.44 -15.01 20.88
CA ALA A 101 5.38 -15.09 21.89
C ALA A 101 4.12 -14.33 21.45
N ILE A 102 4.27 -13.10 20.94
CA ILE A 102 3.16 -12.32 20.37
C ILE A 102 2.52 -13.09 19.21
N THR A 103 3.33 -13.69 18.32
CA THR A 103 2.77 -14.43 17.16
C THR A 103 1.96 -15.66 17.58
N GLN A 104 2.36 -16.35 18.66
CA GLN A 104 1.65 -17.52 19.14
C GLN A 104 0.32 -17.14 19.81
N GLU A 105 0.35 -16.19 20.76
CA GLU A 105 -0.85 -15.64 21.42
C GLU A 105 -1.83 -15.10 20.38
N ALA A 106 -1.32 -14.30 19.45
CA ALA A 106 -2.08 -13.70 18.39
C ALA A 106 -2.82 -14.72 17.50
N ARG A 107 -2.25 -15.91 17.29
CA ARG A 107 -2.87 -16.98 16.49
C ARG A 107 -3.96 -17.71 17.26
N GLU A 108 -3.79 -17.88 18.56
CA GLU A 108 -4.77 -18.56 19.42
C GLU A 108 -6.03 -17.69 19.62
N GLY A 109 -5.87 -16.36 19.68
CA GLY A 109 -6.96 -15.39 19.81
C GLY A 109 -7.35 -14.67 18.52
N ASP A 110 -6.96 -15.18 17.36
CA ASP A 110 -7.11 -14.45 16.11
C ASP A 110 -8.58 -14.22 15.73
N ARG A 111 -8.88 -12.99 15.33
CA ARG A 111 -10.22 -12.55 14.94
C ARG A 111 -10.15 -11.35 14.00
N PRO A 112 -11.22 -11.06 13.24
CA PRO A 112 -11.36 -9.78 12.54
C PRO A 112 -11.27 -8.60 13.52
N LEU A 113 -10.80 -7.45 13.02
CA LEU A 113 -10.84 -6.18 13.73
C LEU A 113 -12.28 -5.78 14.03
N SER A 114 -12.53 -5.33 15.26
CA SER A 114 -13.77 -4.68 15.64
C SER A 114 -13.90 -3.31 14.98
N LYS A 115 -15.08 -2.70 15.05
CA LYS A 115 -15.33 -1.37 14.47
C LYS A 115 -14.42 -0.31 15.10
N GLU A 116 -14.24 -0.38 16.42
CA GLU A 116 -13.42 0.54 17.21
C GLU A 116 -11.93 0.38 16.85
N GLU A 117 -11.48 -0.86 16.63
CA GLU A 117 -10.11 -1.14 16.16
C GLU A 117 -9.89 -0.60 14.73
N VAL A 118 -10.87 -0.75 13.84
CA VAL A 118 -10.82 -0.17 12.49
C VAL A 118 -10.76 1.35 12.53
N GLU A 119 -11.55 1.99 13.40
CA GLU A 119 -11.54 3.44 13.61
C GLU A 119 -10.18 3.92 14.12
N ARG A 120 -9.58 3.22 15.09
CA ARG A 120 -8.24 3.51 15.61
C ARG A 120 -7.16 3.43 14.52
N VAL A 121 -7.18 2.37 13.70
CA VAL A 121 -6.22 2.20 12.59
C VAL A 121 -6.43 3.27 11.51
N ASN A 122 -7.68 3.60 11.18
CA ASN A 122 -8.00 4.68 10.24
C ASN A 122 -7.53 6.05 10.76
N ALA A 123 -7.65 6.31 12.06
CA ALA A 123 -7.11 7.52 12.66
C ALA A 123 -5.59 7.60 12.47
N ALA A 124 -4.84 6.50 12.65
CA ALA A 124 -3.40 6.46 12.38
C ALA A 124 -3.08 6.70 10.89
N LEU A 125 -3.79 6.02 9.99
CA LEU A 125 -3.60 6.17 8.54
C LEU A 125 -3.92 7.60 8.06
N SER A 126 -4.92 8.25 8.64
CA SER A 126 -5.34 9.60 8.27
C SER A 126 -4.23 10.65 8.44
N ILE A 127 -3.32 10.44 9.41
CA ILE A 127 -2.19 11.36 9.66
C ILE A 127 -1.21 11.39 8.48
N LEU A 128 -1.11 10.29 7.74
CA LEU A 128 -0.23 10.17 6.58
C LEU A 128 -0.81 10.86 5.32
N GLN A 129 -2.10 11.19 5.31
CA GLN A 129 -2.77 11.82 4.18
C GLN A 129 -2.32 13.27 4.00
N GLY A 130 -2.30 13.75 2.75
CA GLY A 130 -1.79 15.08 2.40
C GLY A 130 -0.31 15.09 2.02
N THR A 131 0.27 16.29 2.00
CA THR A 131 1.67 16.51 1.61
C THR A 131 2.55 16.53 2.84
N HIS A 132 3.43 15.54 2.97
CA HIS A 132 4.39 15.47 4.07
C HIS A 132 5.81 15.24 3.57
N ASN A 133 6.78 15.41 4.48
CA ASN A 133 8.14 14.95 4.25
C ASN A 133 8.28 13.51 4.74
N PHE A 134 8.60 12.60 3.82
CA PHE A 134 8.70 11.17 4.09
C PHE A 134 10.16 10.68 4.15
N HIS A 135 11.13 11.55 4.46
CA HIS A 135 12.56 11.18 4.48
C HIS A 135 12.88 10.01 5.43
N ASN A 136 12.21 9.92 6.58
CA ASN A 136 12.34 8.78 7.51
C ASN A 136 11.69 7.48 6.98
N PHE A 137 10.78 7.61 6.01
CA PHE A 137 10.03 6.50 5.42
C PHE A 137 10.72 5.95 4.17
N THR A 138 11.93 6.36 3.84
CA THR A 138 12.68 5.80 2.71
C THR A 138 14.06 5.34 3.18
N ASP A 139 14.68 4.43 2.44
CA ASP A 139 16.12 4.15 2.60
C ASP A 139 16.95 5.00 1.62
N ALA A 140 16.33 5.51 0.55
CA ALA A 140 16.97 6.41 -0.40
C ALA A 140 17.14 7.79 0.23
N LYS A 141 18.37 8.32 0.20
CA LYS A 141 18.68 9.67 0.65
C LYS A 141 18.56 10.64 -0.53
N GLY A 142 17.86 11.75 -0.33
CA GLY A 142 17.85 12.85 -1.29
C GLY A 142 19.23 13.53 -1.37
N PRO A 143 19.54 14.24 -2.47
CA PRO A 143 20.79 14.99 -2.63
C PRO A 143 21.10 15.93 -1.46
N ASN A 144 20.08 16.57 -0.89
CA ASN A 144 20.19 17.46 0.26
C ASN A 144 19.65 16.85 1.57
N GLY A 145 19.67 15.51 1.67
CA GLY A 145 19.19 14.80 2.85
C GLY A 145 17.71 15.09 3.17
N PRO A 146 17.33 15.24 4.46
CA PRO A 146 15.95 15.45 4.88
C PRO A 146 15.28 16.70 4.30
N MET A 147 16.05 17.74 3.93
CA MET A 147 15.48 18.99 3.41
C MET A 147 15.17 18.95 1.91
N ASP A 148 15.54 17.86 1.23
CA ASP A 148 15.36 17.76 -0.20
C ASP A 148 13.87 17.70 -0.60
N LYS A 149 13.48 18.48 -1.62
CA LYS A 149 12.10 18.49 -2.13
C LYS A 149 11.66 17.13 -2.64
N SER A 150 12.60 16.31 -3.11
CA SER A 150 12.32 14.93 -3.54
C SER A 150 11.91 13.99 -2.39
N MET A 151 12.00 14.42 -1.13
CA MET A 151 11.47 13.68 0.03
C MET A 151 9.99 13.98 0.31
N GLN A 152 9.40 14.98 -0.36
CA GLN A 152 7.99 15.29 -0.22
C GLN A 152 7.12 14.36 -1.06
N ARG A 153 6.06 13.82 -0.47
CA ARG A 153 5.06 13.00 -1.18
C ARG A 153 3.68 13.41 -0.78
N PHE A 154 2.74 13.22 -1.71
CA PHE A 154 1.32 13.48 -1.51
C PHE A 154 0.56 12.16 -1.48
N ILE A 155 0.02 11.86 -0.30
CA ILE A 155 -0.87 10.71 -0.09
C ILE A 155 -2.30 11.21 -0.27
N ILE A 156 -2.98 10.69 -1.30
CA ILE A 156 -4.34 11.05 -1.66
C ILE A 156 -5.32 10.44 -0.67
N SER A 157 -5.15 9.17 -0.34
CA SER A 157 -5.92 8.50 0.72
C SER A 157 -5.13 7.35 1.33
N ALA A 158 -5.40 7.07 2.60
CA ALA A 158 -4.89 5.90 3.31
C ALA A 158 -5.99 5.44 4.27
N ARG A 159 -6.43 4.18 4.14
CA ARG A 159 -7.58 3.66 4.90
C ARG A 159 -7.52 2.14 5.06
N VAL A 160 -8.24 1.65 6.05
CA VAL A 160 -8.56 0.22 6.18
C VAL A 160 -9.51 -0.19 5.04
N GLY A 161 -9.20 -1.30 4.39
CA GLY A 161 -9.99 -1.95 3.36
C GLY A 161 -10.70 -3.19 3.90
N PRO A 162 -11.02 -4.15 3.02
CA PRO A 162 -11.66 -5.41 3.40
C PRO A 162 -10.84 -6.21 4.43
N GLN A 163 -11.55 -7.02 5.20
CA GLN A 163 -10.96 -8.03 6.07
C GLN A 163 -11.24 -9.41 5.45
N ARG A 164 -10.26 -10.32 5.49
CA ARG A 164 -10.33 -11.64 4.89
C ARG A 164 -9.77 -12.68 5.85
N CYS A 165 -10.36 -13.87 5.89
CA CYS A 165 -9.77 -15.00 6.60
C CYS A 165 -9.11 -15.93 5.58
N MET A 166 -7.82 -16.18 5.73
CA MET A 166 -7.01 -17.02 4.85
C MET A 166 -6.22 -18.00 5.73
N ASP A 167 -6.36 -19.30 5.50
CA ASP A 167 -5.69 -20.36 6.28
C ASP A 167 -5.86 -20.23 7.81
N GLY A 168 -7.06 -19.83 8.24
CA GLY A 168 -7.37 -19.62 9.66
C GLY A 168 -6.76 -18.35 10.27
N VAL A 169 -6.14 -17.49 9.46
CA VAL A 169 -5.63 -16.18 9.88
C VAL A 169 -6.46 -15.07 9.26
N ASN A 170 -6.89 -14.13 10.10
CA ASN A 170 -7.63 -12.94 9.74
C ASN A 170 -6.66 -11.87 9.33
N TYR A 171 -6.73 -11.49 8.06
CA TYR A 171 -5.99 -10.40 7.48
C TYR A 171 -6.88 -9.18 7.29
N VAL A 172 -6.26 -8.01 7.32
CA VAL A 172 -6.88 -6.74 6.97
C VAL A 172 -6.06 -6.04 5.91
N SER A 173 -6.75 -5.46 4.94
CA SER A 173 -6.14 -4.66 3.89
C SER A 173 -5.86 -3.24 4.39
N LEU A 174 -4.61 -2.78 4.30
CA LEU A 174 -4.29 -1.36 4.40
C LEU A 174 -4.12 -0.79 2.98
N LEU A 175 -5.05 0.08 2.58
CA LEU A 175 -5.10 0.65 1.24
C LEU A 175 -4.39 2.01 1.23
N TYR A 176 -3.43 2.18 0.33
CA TYR A 176 -2.66 3.41 0.14
C TYR A 176 -2.82 3.91 -1.29
N HIS A 177 -3.31 5.14 -1.45
CA HIS A 177 -3.38 5.84 -2.73
C HIS A 177 -2.52 7.09 -2.67
N GLY A 178 -1.52 7.18 -3.54
CA GLY A 178 -0.60 8.33 -3.58
C GLY A 178 -0.19 8.69 -5.00
N GLN A 179 0.24 9.94 -5.21
CA GLN A 179 0.75 10.38 -6.50
C GLN A 179 2.02 9.62 -6.89
N SER A 180 2.93 9.45 -5.93
CA SER A 180 4.15 8.67 -6.06
C SER A 180 4.59 8.15 -4.69
N PHE A 181 5.46 7.15 -4.70
CA PHE A 181 6.05 6.57 -3.49
C PHE A 181 7.56 6.43 -3.68
N MET A 182 8.32 6.64 -2.61
CA MET A 182 9.75 6.35 -2.55
C MET A 182 10.00 4.87 -2.28
N LEU A 183 11.26 4.45 -2.47
CA LEU A 183 11.71 3.12 -2.11
C LEU A 183 11.38 2.82 -0.64
N HIS A 184 10.71 1.71 -0.40
CA HIS A 184 10.27 1.22 0.91
C HIS A 184 9.24 2.09 1.67
N GLN A 185 8.74 3.17 1.06
CA GLN A 185 7.83 4.12 1.73
C GLN A 185 6.59 3.46 2.34
N ILE A 186 5.86 2.70 1.54
CA ILE A 186 4.63 2.04 2.00
C ILE A 186 4.95 1.06 3.14
N ARG A 187 6.02 0.27 3.00
CA ARG A 187 6.43 -0.72 4.00
C ARG A 187 6.78 -0.06 5.35
N LYS A 188 7.46 1.09 5.34
CA LYS A 188 7.75 1.85 6.56
C LYS A 188 6.50 2.56 7.12
N MET A 189 5.63 3.08 6.25
CA MET A 189 4.33 3.64 6.65
C MET A 189 3.48 2.59 7.38
N THR A 190 3.41 1.37 6.84
CA THR A 190 2.71 0.25 7.46
C THR A 190 3.28 -0.12 8.83
N THR A 191 4.60 -0.23 8.97
CA THR A 191 5.24 -0.46 10.28
C THR A 191 4.84 0.61 11.30
N MET A 192 4.92 1.87 10.91
CA MET A 192 4.61 2.99 11.79
C MET A 192 3.14 3.00 12.21
N VAL A 193 2.23 2.72 11.28
CA VAL A 193 0.79 2.58 11.57
C VAL A 193 0.52 1.40 12.51
N ALA A 194 1.15 0.25 12.27
CA ALA A 194 0.96 -0.93 13.12
C ALA A 194 1.48 -0.68 14.54
N ALA A 195 2.66 -0.07 14.69
CA ALA A 195 3.21 0.30 16.00
C ALA A 195 2.32 1.32 16.74
N ALA A 196 1.78 2.31 16.03
CA ALA A 196 0.88 3.30 16.59
C ALA A 196 -0.49 2.71 16.99
N ALA A 197 -1.05 1.83 16.17
CA ALA A 197 -2.37 1.24 16.39
C ALA A 197 -2.39 0.12 17.44
N SER A 198 -1.27 -0.58 17.62
CA SER A 198 -1.08 -1.62 18.65
C SER A 198 -0.70 -1.06 20.02
N SER A 199 -0.63 0.26 20.21
CA SER A 199 -0.13 0.87 21.46
C SER A 199 1.28 0.43 21.87
N ALA A 200 2.07 -0.18 20.97
CA ALA A 200 3.47 -0.48 21.22
C ALA A 200 4.28 0.79 21.54
N ILE A 201 3.83 1.94 21.05
CA ILE A 201 4.43 3.26 21.29
C ILE A 201 4.12 3.77 22.70
N ASP A 202 2.95 3.46 23.28
CA ASP A 202 2.57 3.92 24.62
C ASP A 202 3.47 3.28 25.69
N ASN A 203 3.82 2.00 25.52
CA ASN A 203 4.69 1.25 26.42
C ASN A 203 6.14 1.79 26.42
N PHE A 204 6.64 2.30 25.29
CA PHE A 204 7.99 2.88 25.20
C PHE A 204 8.13 4.21 25.95
N THR A 205 7.05 5.00 26.02
CA THR A 205 7.00 6.26 26.79
C THR A 205 6.97 6.04 28.31
N LEU A 206 6.44 4.91 28.78
CA LEU A 206 6.38 4.59 30.21
C LEU A 206 7.74 4.15 30.79
N GLU A 207 8.60 3.52 29.99
CA GLU A 207 9.93 3.09 30.44
C GLU A 207 11.00 4.18 30.37
N ASN A 208 10.84 5.19 29.50
CA ASN A 208 11.84 6.25 29.29
C ASN A 208 11.45 7.61 29.89
N GLY A 209 10.65 7.61 30.96
CA GLY A 209 10.11 8.81 31.59
C GLY A 209 11.12 9.95 31.76
N ALA A 210 10.87 11.05 31.06
CA ALA A 210 11.31 12.37 31.52
C ALA A 210 10.58 12.67 32.85
N PRO A 211 11.21 13.33 33.83
CA PRO A 211 10.60 13.56 35.13
C PRO A 211 9.50 14.62 34.98
N GLY A 212 8.25 14.20 35.09
CA GLY A 212 7.09 15.09 35.06
C GLY A 212 6.18 14.81 36.26
N ASN A 213 6.27 15.68 37.27
CA ASN A 213 5.31 15.78 38.38
C ASN A 213 3.86 15.80 37.85
N GLY A 214 3.04 14.85 38.29
CA GLY A 214 1.59 14.86 38.12
C GLY A 214 0.96 13.90 39.12
N ALA A 215 0.29 14.46 40.13
CA ALA A 215 -0.45 13.72 41.15
C ALA A 215 -1.57 12.85 40.54
N PRO A 216 -2.01 11.77 41.22
CA PRO A 216 -3.06 10.90 40.70
C PRO A 216 -4.41 11.62 40.78
N GLY A 217 -4.95 12.01 39.63
CA GLY A 217 -6.35 12.40 39.51
C GLY A 217 -7.22 11.16 39.38
N ASN A 218 -7.99 10.85 40.42
CA ASN A 218 -9.06 9.87 40.37
C ASN A 218 -10.11 10.29 39.33
N GLY A 219 -10.16 9.58 38.22
CA GLY A 219 -11.27 9.59 37.28
C GLY A 219 -11.41 8.18 36.74
N ASP A 220 -12.45 7.46 37.18
CA ASP A 220 -12.90 6.21 36.58
C ASP A 220 -13.33 6.51 35.13
N VAL A 221 -12.37 6.48 34.21
CA VAL A 221 -12.65 6.26 32.80
C VAL A 221 -12.68 4.75 32.63
N SER A 222 -13.87 4.21 32.35
CA SER A 222 -14.03 2.78 32.12
C SER A 222 -13.03 2.32 31.04
N ALA A 223 -12.26 1.26 31.32
CA ALA A 223 -11.18 0.80 30.43
C ALA A 223 -11.66 0.47 29.01
N GLU A 224 -12.97 0.20 28.84
CA GLU A 224 -13.64 -0.08 27.57
C GLU A 224 -13.82 1.15 26.67
N GLU A 225 -13.93 2.38 27.21
CA GLU A 225 -14.07 3.61 26.39
C GLU A 225 -12.74 4.11 25.78
N SER A 226 -11.59 3.69 26.32
CA SER A 226 -10.28 4.12 25.82
C SER A 226 -9.72 3.27 24.67
N ALA A 227 -10.23 2.05 24.48
CA ALA A 227 -9.67 1.08 23.54
C ALA A 227 -9.87 1.47 22.06
N GLY A 228 -10.88 2.30 21.75
CA GLY A 228 -11.21 2.70 20.38
C GLY A 228 -10.45 3.92 19.84
N HIS A 229 -9.74 4.67 20.69
CA HIS A 229 -9.10 5.92 20.28
C HIS A 229 -7.61 5.76 20.02
N LEU A 230 -7.09 6.47 19.02
CA LEU A 230 -5.64 6.56 18.81
C LEU A 230 -5.04 7.49 19.87
N THR A 231 -4.11 7.00 20.68
CA THR A 231 -3.54 7.78 21.77
C THR A 231 -2.75 9.01 21.26
N THR A 232 -2.62 10.02 22.12
CA THR A 232 -1.81 11.21 21.83
C THR A 232 -0.35 10.84 21.55
N ALA A 233 0.22 9.87 22.27
CA ALA A 233 1.59 9.42 22.04
C ALA A 233 1.73 8.72 20.69
N ALA A 234 0.82 7.81 20.34
CA ALA A 234 0.78 7.16 19.02
C ALA A 234 0.67 8.18 17.87
N ARG A 235 -0.24 9.15 17.99
CA ARG A 235 -0.38 10.25 17.02
C ARG A 235 0.89 11.09 16.92
N THR A 236 1.49 11.45 18.06
CA THR A 236 2.71 12.26 18.12
C THR A 236 3.89 11.53 17.49
N ALA A 237 4.01 10.22 17.65
CA ALA A 237 5.08 9.45 17.04
C ALA A 237 5.03 9.46 15.52
N ILE A 238 3.84 9.34 14.92
CA ILE A 238 3.68 9.46 13.45
C ILE A 238 4.09 10.87 12.99
N LEU A 239 3.63 11.92 13.67
CA LEU A 239 3.99 13.30 13.35
C LEU A 239 5.49 13.57 13.52
N TYR A 240 6.09 13.00 14.56
CA TYR A 240 7.52 13.08 14.82
C TYR A 240 8.32 12.41 13.69
N ALA A 241 7.87 11.26 13.21
CA ALA A 241 8.45 10.57 12.06
C ALA A 241 8.30 11.35 10.74
N LEU A 242 7.23 12.14 10.58
CA LEU A 242 7.02 13.04 9.42
C LEU A 242 7.79 14.37 9.55
N SER A 243 8.43 14.63 10.70
CA SER A 243 9.20 15.85 10.92
C SER A 243 10.44 15.91 10.04
N LYS A 244 10.72 17.09 9.47
CA LYS A 244 11.93 17.36 8.68
C LYS A 244 13.20 17.44 9.53
N THR A 245 13.06 17.67 10.84
CA THR A 245 14.18 17.97 11.75
C THR A 245 14.60 16.78 12.60
N ARG A 246 13.88 15.65 12.49
CA ARG A 246 14.11 14.46 13.31
C ARG A 246 14.43 13.28 12.42
N VAL A 247 15.37 12.46 12.87
CA VAL A 247 15.76 11.21 12.21
C VAL A 247 15.21 10.05 13.03
N VAL A 248 14.42 9.19 12.41
CA VAL A 248 13.79 8.04 13.06
C VAL A 248 14.09 6.79 12.25
N GLY A 249 14.63 5.76 12.91
CA GLY A 249 14.79 4.45 12.32
C GLY A 249 13.45 3.72 12.29
N ILE A 250 12.82 3.63 11.11
CA ILE A 250 11.56 2.89 10.93
C ILE A 250 11.87 1.53 10.28
N PRO A 251 11.57 0.41 10.95
CA PRO A 251 11.70 -0.91 10.35
C PRO A 251 10.83 -1.08 9.10
N LYS A 252 11.24 -1.96 8.20
CA LYS A 252 10.50 -2.23 6.95
C LYS A 252 9.63 -3.46 7.15
N ALA A 253 8.32 -3.30 7.04
CA ALA A 253 7.40 -4.44 7.00
C ALA A 253 7.78 -5.41 5.84
N PRO A 254 7.47 -6.70 5.90
CA PRO A 254 7.77 -7.66 4.82
C PRO A 254 7.24 -7.21 3.45
N SER A 255 7.93 -7.56 2.36
CA SER A 255 7.51 -7.17 1.00
C SER A 255 6.43 -8.06 0.39
N CYS A 256 6.32 -9.32 0.84
CA CYS A 256 5.35 -10.31 0.33
C CYS A 256 3.89 -9.89 0.50
N ALA A 257 3.60 -9.07 1.50
CA ALA A 257 2.25 -8.59 1.76
C ALA A 257 1.85 -7.36 0.92
N LEU A 258 2.77 -6.76 0.16
CA LEU A 258 2.51 -5.55 -0.61
C LEU A 258 2.09 -5.89 -2.05
N VAL A 259 0.96 -5.35 -2.47
CA VAL A 259 0.38 -5.56 -3.80
C VAL A 259 0.11 -4.21 -4.48
N LEU A 260 0.64 -4.01 -5.69
CA LEU A 260 0.20 -2.90 -6.56
C LEU A 260 -1.16 -3.25 -7.17
N ARG A 261 -2.20 -2.51 -6.79
CA ARG A 261 -3.57 -2.74 -7.27
C ARG A 261 -3.89 -2.01 -8.56
N ARG A 262 -3.45 -0.76 -8.70
CA ARG A 262 -3.81 0.08 -9.85
C ARG A 262 -2.82 1.21 -10.11
N CYS A 263 -2.61 1.51 -11.39
CA CYS A 263 -1.92 2.70 -11.87
C CYS A 263 -2.93 3.60 -12.60
N TRP A 264 -2.94 4.89 -12.27
CA TRP A 264 -3.88 5.85 -12.83
C TRP A 264 -3.21 6.76 -13.85
N TYR A 265 -3.85 6.95 -15.01
CA TYR A 265 -3.35 7.74 -16.13
C TYR A 265 -4.24 8.94 -16.46
N LYS A 266 -4.74 9.66 -15.44
CA LYS A 266 -5.71 10.77 -15.60
C LYS A 266 -5.34 11.82 -16.66
N ALA A 267 -4.05 12.15 -16.76
CA ALA A 267 -3.56 13.13 -17.73
C ALA A 267 -3.63 12.60 -19.17
N TYR A 268 -3.43 11.29 -19.37
CA TYR A 268 -3.63 10.63 -20.65
C TYR A 268 -5.13 10.55 -20.97
N GLU A 269 -5.98 10.11 -20.04
CA GLU A 269 -7.43 9.99 -20.28
C GLU A 269 -8.06 11.32 -20.72
N LYS A 270 -7.59 12.44 -20.19
CA LYS A 270 -8.04 13.77 -20.58
C LYS A 270 -7.55 14.23 -21.97
N LYS A 271 -6.40 13.73 -22.42
CA LYS A 271 -5.69 14.23 -23.62
C LYS A 271 -5.67 13.25 -24.78
N LYS A 272 -6.13 12.02 -24.58
CA LYS A 272 -6.12 10.99 -25.61
C LYS A 272 -7.02 11.43 -26.78
N PRO A 273 -6.64 11.12 -28.03
CA PRO A 273 -7.52 11.36 -29.17
C PRO A 273 -8.86 10.62 -29.02
N GLU A 274 -9.89 11.13 -29.67
CA GLU A 274 -11.16 10.41 -29.79
C GLU A 274 -10.95 9.04 -30.45
N GLY A 275 -11.66 8.02 -29.98
CA GLY A 275 -11.48 6.63 -30.40
C GLY A 275 -10.37 5.86 -29.66
N ARG A 276 -9.44 6.55 -28.97
CA ARG A 276 -8.35 5.88 -28.25
C ARG A 276 -8.85 5.18 -26.99
N ALA A 277 -8.48 3.92 -26.82
CA ALA A 277 -8.85 3.09 -25.68
C ALA A 277 -8.50 3.74 -24.33
N SER A 278 -9.30 3.46 -23.29
CA SER A 278 -8.97 3.84 -21.92
C SER A 278 -7.87 2.95 -21.35
N LEU A 279 -7.00 3.52 -20.53
CA LEU A 279 -6.02 2.81 -19.72
C LEU A 279 -6.55 2.47 -18.32
N ASP A 280 -7.85 2.63 -18.09
CA ASP A 280 -8.51 2.17 -16.87
C ASP A 280 -8.75 0.65 -16.86
N PHE A 281 -8.72 0.00 -18.04
CA PHE A 281 -8.85 -1.46 -18.21
C PHE A 281 -10.05 -2.05 -17.45
N ALA A 282 -11.20 -1.38 -17.53
CA ALA A 282 -12.42 -1.76 -16.80
C ALA A 282 -13.03 -3.07 -17.30
N ASP A 283 -12.78 -3.41 -18.56
CA ASP A 283 -13.19 -4.64 -19.25
C ASP A 283 -12.57 -5.90 -18.64
N VAL A 284 -11.37 -5.81 -18.07
CA VAL A 284 -10.62 -6.94 -17.50
C VAL A 284 -10.64 -6.96 -15.96
N GLU A 285 -11.51 -6.17 -15.34
CA GLU A 285 -11.63 -6.06 -13.89
C GLU A 285 -12.01 -7.40 -13.22
N ALA A 286 -12.90 -8.16 -13.86
CA ALA A 286 -13.35 -9.46 -13.38
C ALA A 286 -12.22 -10.50 -13.43
N GLU A 287 -11.48 -10.55 -14.54
CA GLU A 287 -10.31 -11.42 -14.70
C GLU A 287 -9.21 -11.07 -13.70
N ARG A 288 -8.94 -9.77 -13.52
CA ARG A 288 -8.00 -9.29 -12.49
C ARG A 288 -8.40 -9.72 -11.10
N SER A 289 -9.69 -9.67 -10.77
CA SER A 289 -10.19 -10.07 -9.44
C SER A 289 -10.05 -11.58 -9.25
N THR A 290 -10.29 -12.37 -10.29
CA THR A 290 -10.06 -13.82 -10.28
C THR A 290 -8.59 -14.14 -10.05
N PHE A 291 -7.69 -13.46 -10.76
CA PHE A 291 -6.23 -13.63 -10.59
C PHE A 291 -5.70 -13.22 -9.20
N VAL A 292 -6.41 -12.37 -8.45
CA VAL A 292 -6.02 -12.05 -7.07
C VAL A 292 -6.32 -13.19 -6.10
N GLU A 293 -7.37 -13.97 -6.39
CA GLU A 293 -7.85 -15.05 -5.52
C GLU A 293 -7.19 -16.40 -5.84
N GLU A 294 -6.77 -16.61 -7.09
CA GLU A 294 -5.95 -17.75 -7.53
C GLU A 294 -4.49 -17.64 -7.09
#